data_AF-A0A2D9SMP0-F1
#
_entry.id   AF-A0A2D9SMP0-F1
#
_cell.length_a   1.000
_cell.length_b   1.000
_cell.length_c   1.000
_cell.angle_alpha   90.00
_cell.angle_beta   90.00
_cell.angle_gamma   90.00
#
_symmetry.space_group_name_H-M   'P 1'
#
loop_
_entity.id
_entity.type
_entity.pdbx_description
1 polymer ?
#
loop_
_entity_poly.entity_id
_entity_poly.type
_entity_poly.pdbx_seq_one_letter_code
_entity_poly.pdbx_strand_id
1 'polypeptide(L)'
;DQVLDNLTLYVVDAQSGQIVNQMELGAQTQGAVEFSWNGGTFDGEAAPAGSYMFRAVGYQGDTTQEIPVNSQTRITGVSWDAVLGQIFVEIEDGRSIALSEITHLSN
;
A
#
# COMPACT_ATOMS: atom_id res chain seq x y z
N ASP A 1 -19.40 3.05 -13.48
CA ASP A 1 -19.17 2.70 -12.07
C ASP A 1 -18.73 1.27 -11.97
N GLN A 2 -17.46 1.05 -11.60
CA GLN A 2 -16.96 -0.29 -11.33
C GLN A 2 -17.28 -0.64 -9.88
N VAL A 3 -18.05 -1.71 -9.69
CA VAL A 3 -18.39 -2.24 -8.36
C VAL A 3 -17.72 -3.59 -8.25
N LEU A 4 -16.92 -3.77 -7.19
CA LEU A 4 -16.31 -5.04 -6.83
C LEU A 4 -17.26 -5.78 -5.90
N ASP A 5 -17.46 -7.08 -6.16
CA ASP A 5 -18.20 -7.97 -5.28
C ASP A 5 -17.40 -8.28 -4.01
N ASN A 6 -16.07 -8.32 -4.15
CA ASN A 6 -15.15 -8.43 -3.02
C ASN A 6 -13.82 -7.74 -3.32
N LEU A 7 -13.16 -7.23 -2.29
CA LEU A 7 -11.79 -6.74 -2.32
C LEU A 7 -10.98 -7.48 -1.25
N THR A 8 -9.96 -8.22 -1.67
CA THR A 8 -9.06 -8.91 -0.74
C THR A 8 -7.72 -8.22 -0.73
N LEU A 9 -7.23 -7.89 0.47
CA LEU A 9 -5.92 -7.32 0.70
C LEU A 9 -5.00 -8.39 1.29
N TYR A 10 -3.85 -8.61 0.65
CA TYR A 10 -2.82 -9.54 1.09
C TYR A 10 -1.65 -8.79 1.68
N VAL A 11 -1.15 -9.27 2.82
CA VAL A 11 0.12 -8.85 3.42
C VAL A 11 1.17 -9.87 3.02
N VAL A 12 2.20 -9.44 2.32
CA VAL A 12 3.21 -10.30 1.71
C VAL A 12 4.58 -9.93 2.27
N ASP A 13 5.33 -10.92 2.76
CA ASP A 13 6.71 -10.72 3.17
C ASP A 13 7.56 -10.33 1.95
N ALA A 14 8.23 -9.18 2.01
CA ALA A 14 8.90 -8.60 0.85
C ALA A 14 10.14 -9.40 0.40
N GLN A 15 10.73 -10.22 1.27
CA GLN A 15 11.93 -11.00 0.94
C GLN A 15 11.58 -12.38 0.39
N SER A 16 10.65 -13.07 1.04
CA SER A 16 10.26 -14.44 0.71
C SER A 16 9.09 -14.52 -0.28
N GLY A 17 8.31 -13.45 -0.43
CA GLY A 17 7.08 -13.43 -1.21
C GLY A 17 5.94 -14.22 -0.57
N GLN A 18 6.08 -14.67 0.67
CA GLN A 18 5.05 -15.45 1.37
C GLN A 18 3.91 -14.55 1.83
N ILE A 19 2.68 -15.03 1.71
CA ILE A 19 1.52 -14.35 2.29
C ILE A 19 1.54 -14.58 3.80
N VAL A 20 1.57 -13.49 4.55
CA VAL A 20 1.68 -13.44 6.02
C VAL A 20 0.31 -13.25 6.66
N ASN A 21 -0.56 -12.48 5.99
CA ASN A 21 -1.93 -12.26 6.41
C ASN A 21 -2.80 -11.90 5.20
N GLN A 22 -4.12 -11.97 5.36
CA GLN A 22 -5.09 -11.47 4.38
C GLN A 22 -6.29 -10.85 5.09
N MET A 23 -6.90 -9.85 4.45
CA MET A 23 -8.09 -9.18 4.94
C MET A 23 -9.12 -9.13 3.81
N GLU A 24 -10.32 -9.62 4.08
CA GLU A 24 -11.47 -9.46 3.19
C GLU A 24 -12.15 -8.13 3.53
N LEU A 25 -12.08 -7.17 2.61
CA LEU A 25 -12.67 -5.84 2.76
C LEU A 25 -14.11 -5.81 2.23
N GLY A 26 -14.61 -6.92 1.68
CA GLY A 26 -15.98 -7.06 1.17
C GLY A 26 -16.22 -6.29 -0.12
N ALA A 27 -17.50 -6.11 -0.47
CA ALA A 27 -17.91 -5.38 -1.66
C ALA A 27 -17.50 -3.91 -1.59
N GLN A 28 -16.96 -3.37 -2.69
CA GLN A 28 -16.46 -2.00 -2.75
C GLN A 28 -17.00 -1.29 -3.98
N THR A 29 -17.38 -0.03 -3.79
CA THR A 29 -17.70 0.87 -4.91
C THR A 29 -16.47 1.69 -5.28
N GLN A 30 -16.54 2.42 -6.39
CA GLN A 30 -15.42 3.28 -6.81
C GLN A 30 -15.08 4.33 -5.74
N GLY A 31 -13.81 4.35 -5.32
CA GLY A 31 -13.31 5.27 -4.30
C GLY A 31 -12.03 4.76 -3.64
N ALA A 32 -11.43 5.59 -2.80
CA ALA A 32 -10.33 5.14 -1.94
C ALA A 32 -10.90 4.32 -0.77
N VAL A 33 -10.27 3.18 -0.48
CA VAL A 33 -10.61 2.31 0.65
C VAL A 33 -9.46 2.37 1.63
N GLU A 34 -9.73 2.91 2.82
CA GLU A 34 -8.75 2.91 3.92
C GLU A 34 -8.68 1.53 4.57
N PHE A 35 -7.46 1.11 4.90
CA PHE A 35 -7.22 -0.12 5.64
C PHE A 35 -6.07 0.07 6.61
N SER A 36 -6.02 -0.78 7.63
CA SER A 36 -4.90 -0.85 8.57
C SER A 36 -4.55 -2.30 8.84
N TRP A 37 -3.26 -2.60 8.92
CA TRP A 37 -2.77 -3.88 9.39
C TRP A 37 -2.11 -3.69 10.75
N ASN A 38 -2.49 -4.52 11.71
CA ASN A 38 -2.01 -4.47 13.09
C ASN A 38 -0.64 -5.12 13.30
N GLY A 39 0.00 -5.60 12.22
CA GLY A 39 1.26 -6.34 12.31
C GLY A 39 1.10 -7.82 12.69
N GLY A 40 -0.11 -8.39 12.62
CA GLY A 40 -0.37 -9.80 12.94
C GLY A 40 -0.31 -10.75 11.74
N THR A 41 -0.08 -12.04 11.97
CA THR A 41 -0.21 -13.12 10.98
C THR A 41 -1.65 -13.66 10.91
N PHE A 42 -1.90 -14.63 10.03
CA PHE A 42 -3.16 -15.39 9.99
C PHE A 42 -3.53 -16.06 11.32
N ASP A 43 -2.54 -16.45 12.12
CA ASP A 43 -2.75 -17.14 13.38
C ASP A 43 -3.06 -16.17 14.54
N GLY A 44 -3.09 -14.86 14.26
CA GLY A 44 -3.29 -13.82 15.27
C GLY A 44 -2.03 -13.47 16.07
N GLU A 45 -0.91 -14.10 15.74
CA GLU A 45 0.40 -13.83 16.34
C GLU A 45 1.05 -12.59 15.73
N ALA A 46 2.02 -11.98 16.44
CA ALA A 46 2.81 -10.90 15.87
C ALA A 46 3.66 -11.39 14.69
N ALA A 47 3.59 -10.69 13.56
CA ALA A 47 4.45 -10.94 12.42
C ALA A 47 5.90 -10.62 12.78
N PRO A 48 6.88 -11.36 12.23
CA PRO A 48 8.30 -11.08 12.43
C PRO A 48 8.68 -9.64 12.07
N ALA A 49 9.76 -9.13 12.67
CA ALA A 49 10.31 -7.84 12.25
C ALA A 49 10.84 -7.94 10.82
N GLY A 50 10.32 -7.14 9.90
CA GLY A 50 10.66 -7.23 8.49
C GLY A 50 9.95 -6.19 7.64
N SER A 51 10.19 -6.27 6.33
CA SER A 51 9.52 -5.44 5.33
C SER A 51 8.37 -6.22 4.71
N TYR A 52 7.22 -5.57 4.59
CA TYR A 52 6.00 -6.17 4.06
C TYR A 52 5.46 -5.33 2.90
N MET A 53 4.88 -6.02 1.94
CA MET A 53 4.18 -5.44 0.80
C MET A 53 2.69 -5.72 0.92
N PHE A 54 1.88 -4.76 0.48
CA PHE A 54 0.44 -4.92 0.41
C PHE A 54 0.03 -5.13 -1.05
N ARG A 55 -0.76 -6.17 -1.30
CA ARG A 55 -1.31 -6.48 -2.63
C ARG A 55 -2.82 -6.58 -2.54
N ALA A 56 -3.54 -5.78 -3.30
CA ALA A 56 -5.01 -5.81 -3.32
C ALA A 56 -5.52 -6.44 -4.61
N VAL A 57 -6.49 -7.35 -4.48
CA VAL A 57 -7.16 -8.02 -5.60
C VAL A 57 -8.66 -7.80 -5.47
N GLY A 58 -9.23 -7.16 -6.49
CA GLY A 58 -10.68 -6.97 -6.63
C GLY A 58 -11.31 -8.09 -7.44
N TYR A 59 -12.49 -8.52 -7.02
CA TYR A 59 -13.29 -9.57 -7.65
C TYR A 59 -14.61 -8.99 -8.16
N GLN A 60 -14.98 -9.32 -9.39
CA GLN A 60 -16.26 -8.97 -10.01
C GLN A 60 -16.75 -10.17 -10.83
N GLY A 61 -17.67 -10.96 -10.26
CA GLY A 61 -18.03 -12.28 -10.75
C GLY A 61 -16.79 -13.18 -10.87
N ASP A 62 -16.58 -13.73 -12.07
CA ASP A 62 -15.40 -14.56 -12.38
C ASP A 62 -14.16 -13.74 -12.78
N THR A 63 -14.26 -12.42 -12.82
CA THR A 63 -13.15 -11.54 -13.20
C THR A 63 -12.40 -11.06 -11.97
N THR A 64 -11.06 -11.09 -12.04
CA THR A 64 -10.20 -10.51 -11.02
C THR A 64 -9.33 -9.41 -11.61
N GLN A 65 -9.01 -8.41 -10.80
CA GLN A 65 -8.10 -7.33 -11.17
C GLN A 65 -7.23 -6.91 -9.98
N GLU A 66 -5.99 -6.52 -10.25
CA GLU A 66 -5.14 -5.90 -9.23
C GLU A 66 -5.57 -4.46 -8.98
N ILE A 67 -5.68 -4.11 -7.71
CA ILE A 67 -6.03 -2.76 -7.26
C ILE A 67 -4.75 -2.07 -6.78
N PRO A 68 -4.41 -0.87 -7.27
CA PRO A 68 -3.29 -0.11 -6.77
C PRO A 68 -3.40 0.16 -5.27
N VAL A 69 -2.34 -0.13 -4.52
CA VAL A 69 -2.26 0.16 -3.09
C VAL A 69 -1.31 1.33 -2.87
N ASN A 70 -1.80 2.35 -2.15
CA ASN A 70 -0.99 3.50 -1.76
C ASN A 70 -0.76 3.45 -0.25
N SER A 71 0.47 3.67 0.20
CA SER A 71 0.78 3.87 1.62
C SER A 71 0.88 5.35 1.93
N GLN A 72 0.42 5.74 3.12
CA GLN A 72 0.55 7.12 3.61
C GLN A 72 1.76 7.22 4.52
N THR A 73 2.57 8.25 4.32
CA THR A 73 3.76 8.55 5.12
C THR A 73 3.87 10.05 5.33
N ARG A 74 4.47 10.45 6.45
CA ARG A 74 4.67 11.86 6.76
C ARG A 74 5.91 12.40 6.05
N ILE A 75 5.75 13.54 5.39
CA ILE A 75 6.87 14.29 4.81
C ILE A 75 7.60 15.03 5.93
N THR A 76 8.91 14.84 5.99
CA THR A 76 9.82 15.52 6.92
C THR A 76 10.64 16.61 6.24
N GLY A 77 10.90 16.49 4.93
CA GLY A 77 11.69 17.46 4.17
C GLY A 77 11.42 17.41 2.67
N VAL A 78 11.83 18.46 1.96
CA VAL A 78 11.78 18.54 0.50
C VAL A 78 13.11 19.08 0.02
N SER A 79 13.67 18.44 -1.01
CA SER A 79 14.95 18.82 -1.61
C SER A 79 14.86 18.87 -3.13
N TRP A 80 15.75 19.66 -3.73
CA TRP A 80 15.89 19.78 -5.18
C TRP A 80 17.23 19.21 -5.61
N ASP A 81 17.21 18.23 -6.50
CA ASP A 81 18.41 17.73 -7.16
C ASP A 81 18.62 18.48 -8.48
N ALA A 82 19.62 19.36 -8.51
CA ALA A 82 19.94 20.15 -9.69
C ALA A 82 20.60 19.34 -10.81
N VAL A 83 21.18 18.18 -10.50
CA VAL A 83 21.82 17.29 -11.49
C VAL A 83 20.74 16.50 -12.24
N LEU A 84 19.74 16.01 -11.52
CA LEU A 84 18.62 15.26 -12.09
C LEU A 84 17.47 16.16 -12.56
N GLY A 85 17.42 17.41 -12.09
CA GLY A 85 16.33 18.34 -12.37
C GLY A 85 15.00 17.88 -11.74
N GLN A 86 15.07 17.26 -10.57
CA GLN A 86 13.94 16.61 -9.91
C GLN A 86 13.80 17.03 -8.46
N ILE A 87 12.55 17.05 -7.98
CA ILE A 87 12.21 17.26 -6.57
C ILE A 87 12.17 15.90 -5.87
N PHE A 88 12.84 15.82 -4.74
CA PHE A 88 12.77 14.69 -3.82
C PHE A 88 12.07 15.10 -2.53
N VAL A 89 11.40 14.14 -1.93
CA VAL A 89 10.67 14.26 -0.68
C VAL A 89 11.29 13.30 0.33
N GLU A 90 11.76 13.85 1.44
CA GLU A 90 12.19 13.08 2.60
C GLU A 90 10.97 12.73 3.44
N ILE A 91 10.84 11.46 3.80
CA ILE A 91 9.74 10.94 4.59
C ILE A 91 10.23 10.46 5.96
N GLU A 92 9.31 10.24 6.90
CA GLU A 92 9.61 9.98 8.32
C GLU A 92 10.53 8.76 8.57
N ASP A 93 10.54 7.78 7.67
CA ASP A 93 11.44 6.62 7.73
C ASP A 93 12.87 6.90 7.20
N GLY A 94 13.14 8.15 6.82
CA GLY A 94 14.44 8.62 6.31
C GLY A 94 14.68 8.35 4.82
N ARG A 95 13.73 7.73 4.12
CA ARG A 95 13.84 7.53 2.66
C ARG A 95 13.58 8.84 1.92
N SER A 96 14.21 8.96 0.75
CA SER A 96 13.90 9.98 -0.24
C SER A 96 13.11 9.35 -1.39
N ILE A 97 11.95 9.93 -1.70
CA ILE A 97 11.05 9.50 -2.78
C ILE A 97 10.96 10.63 -3.80
N ALA A 98 10.99 10.30 -5.10
CA ALA A 98 10.78 11.30 -6.14
C ALA A 98 9.35 11.85 -6.05
N LEU A 99 9.16 13.16 -6.14
CA LEU A 99 7.83 13.77 -6.05
C LEU A 99 6.84 13.20 -7.09
N SER A 100 7.34 12.74 -8.25
CA SER A 100 6.55 12.10 -9.30
C SER A 100 5.93 10.75 -8.91
N GLU A 101 6.44 10.09 -7.86
CA GLU A 101 5.89 8.84 -7.33
C GLU A 101 4.83 9.08 -6.24
N ILE A 102 4.61 10.34 -5.83
CA ILE A 102 3.59 10.71 -4.84
C ILE A 102 2.26 10.97 -5.56
N THR A 103 1.23 10.23 -5.17
CA THR A 103 -0.10 10.31 -5.78
C THR A 103 -1.00 11.38 -5.16
N HIS A 104 -0.85 11.67 -3.87
CA HIS A 104 -1.65 12.66 -3.16
C HIS A 104 -0.90 13.27 -1.96
N LEU A 105 -1.16 14.55 -1.68
CA LEU A 105 -0.71 15.26 -0.48
C LEU A 105 -1.94 15.74 0.30
N SER A 106 -2.07 15.29 1.54
CA SER A 106 -3.11 15.71 2.48
C SER A 106 -2.56 16.74 3.47
N ASN A 107 -3.42 17.66 3.94
CA ASN A 107 -3.07 18.77 4.83
C ASN A 107 -3.39 18.50 6.30
#